data_AF-A0A7V2PLM7-F1
#
_entry.id   AF-A0A7V2PLM7-F1
#
_cell.length_a   1.000
_cell.length_b   1.000
_cell.length_c   1.000
_cell.angle_alpha   90.00
_cell.angle_beta   90.00
_cell.angle_gamma   90.00
#
_symmetry.space_group_name_H-M   'P 1'
#
loop_
_entity.id
_entity.type
_entity.pdbx_description
1 polymer ?
#
loop_
_entity_poly.entity_id
_entity_poly.type
_entity_poly.pdbx_seq_one_letter_code
_entity_poly.pdbx_strand_id
1 'polypeptide(L)' 'MAENDINLEFDSQTGEYYIIWRPVVISTGKTKDEALEDLREAAHFGVDSLIDLKLANIKKED' A
#
# COMPACT_ATOMS: atom_id res chain seq x y z
N MET A 1 17.29 6.65 -5.26
CA MET A 1 16.07 7.20 -5.88
C MET A 1 14.96 6.90 -4.90
N ALA A 2 14.24 7.91 -4.42
CA ALA A 2 13.45 7.81 -3.19
C ALA A 2 12.44 6.65 -3.25
N GLU A 3 12.64 5.64 -2.41
CA GLU A 3 11.89 4.37 -2.43
C GLU A 3 10.45 4.49 -1.90
N ASN A 4 9.90 5.70 -1.71
CA ASN A 4 8.65 5.93 -0.98
C ASN A 4 7.76 7.07 -1.54
N ASP A 5 7.83 7.40 -2.83
CA ASP A 5 6.94 8.44 -3.39
C ASP A 5 5.51 7.92 -3.62
N ILE A 6 4.52 8.71 -3.20
CA ILE A 6 3.09 8.47 -3.39
C ILE A 6 2.65 9.19 -4.67
N ASN A 7 2.18 8.44 -5.67
CA ASN A 7 1.67 9.00 -6.93
C ASN A 7 0.15 8.96 -6.96
N LEU A 8 -0.48 10.06 -7.38
CA LEU A 8 -1.92 10.16 -7.62
C LEU A 8 -2.17 10.21 -9.12
N GLU A 9 -2.98 9.28 -9.61
CA GLU A 9 -3.35 9.15 -11.03
C GLU A 9 -4.87 9.20 -11.18
N PHE A 10 -5.36 9.65 -12.34
CA PHE A 10 -6.79 9.69 -12.67
C PHE A 10 -7.05 8.88 -13.93
N ASP A 11 -7.91 7.87 -13.85
CA ASP A 11 -8.38 7.14 -15.02
C ASP A 11 -9.65 7.81 -15.56
N SER A 12 -9.50 8.43 -16.73
CA SER A 12 -10.59 9.06 -17.45
C SER A 12 -11.65 8.09 -18.00
N GLN A 13 -11.35 6.79 -18.12
CA GLN A 13 -12.28 5.79 -18.64
C GLN A 13 -13.28 5.33 -17.58
N THR A 14 -12.79 5.11 -16.36
CA THR A 14 -13.61 4.72 -15.21
C THR A 14 -14.10 5.92 -14.41
N GLY A 15 -13.44 7.08 -14.55
CA GLY A 15 -13.71 8.28 -13.75
C GLY A 15 -13.14 8.19 -12.33
N GLU A 16 -12.20 7.29 -12.10
CA GLU A 16 -11.66 6.98 -10.76
C GLU A 16 -10.26 7.56 -10.55
N TYR A 17 -9.90 7.80 -9.28
CA TYR A 17 -8.57 8.24 -8.87
C TYR A 17 -7.83 7.08 -8.20
N TYR A 18 -6.56 6.88 -8.56
CA TYR A 18 -5.68 5.83 -8.04
C TYR A 18 -4.52 6.44 -7.27
N ILE A 19 -4.11 5.77 -6.18
CA ILE A 19 -2.93 6.13 -5.40
C ILE A 19 -1.98 4.94 -5.45
N ILE A 20 -0.72 5.17 -5.84
CA ILE A 20 0.29 4.12 -5.98
C ILE A 20 1.44 4.41 -5.01
N TRP A 21 1.68 3.48 -4.08
CA TRP A 21 2.82 3.51 -3.14
C TRP A 21 3.56 2.17 -3.18
N ARG A 22 4.90 2.19 -3.22
CA ARG A 22 5.75 0.98 -3.28
C ARG A 22 6.26 0.58 -1.88
N PRO A 23 6.34 -0.73 -1.55
CA PRO A 23 5.98 -1.89 -2.39
C PRO A 23 4.46 -1.95 -2.58
N VAL A 24 4.05 -2.19 -3.83
CA VAL A 24 2.73 -1.80 -4.39
C VAL A 24 1.56 -2.26 -3.52
N VAL A 25 0.94 -1.31 -2.82
CA VAL A 25 -0.39 -1.47 -2.20
C VAL A 25 -1.38 -0.66 -3.01
N ILE A 26 -2.40 -1.31 -3.54
CA ILE A 26 -3.49 -0.71 -4.32
C ILE A 26 -4.78 -0.96 -3.55
N SER A 27 -5.53 0.10 -3.28
CA SER A 27 -6.81 0.09 -2.60
C SER A 27 -7.90 0.67 -3.50
N THR A 28 -9.17 0.42 -3.16
CA THR A 28 -10.31 0.94 -3.92
C THR A 28 -11.43 1.38 -2.99
N GLY A 29 -12.24 2.37 -3.41
CA GLY A 29 -13.39 2.84 -2.64
C GLY A 29 -14.39 3.58 -3.52
N LYS A 30 -15.66 3.62 -3.13
CA LYS A 30 -16.71 4.33 -3.89
C LYS A 30 -16.63 5.84 -3.67
N THR A 31 -15.96 6.25 -2.60
CA THR A 31 -15.63 7.65 -2.32
C THR A 31 -14.13 7.78 -2.06
N LYS A 32 -13.63 9.02 -2.10
CA LYS A 32 -12.23 9.33 -1.82
C LYS A 32 -11.83 8.92 -0.41
N ASP A 33 -12.72 9.13 0.56
CA ASP A 33 -12.45 8.82 1.97
C ASP A 33 -12.39 7.30 2.19
N GLU A 34 -13.28 6.54 1.54
CA GLU A 34 -13.24 5.07 1.57
C GLU A 34 -11.96 4.51 0.96
N ALA A 35 -11.53 5.04 -0.20
CA ALA A 35 -10.30 4.57 -0.85
C ALA A 35 -9.04 4.85 -0.02
N LEU A 36 -9.03 5.96 0.73
CA LEU A 36 -7.95 6.33 1.62
C LEU A 36 -7.90 5.49 2.90
N GLU A 37 -9.05 5.18 3.50
CA GLU A 37 -9.08 4.31 4.68
C GLU A 37 -8.69 2.87 4.31
N ASP A 38 -9.17 2.36 3.16
CA ASP A 38 -8.76 1.06 2.63
C ASP A 38 -7.24 1.02 2.33
N LEU A 39 -6.68 2.10 1.76
CA LEU A 39 -5.24 2.22 1.55
C LEU A 39 -4.47 2.16 2.85
N ARG A 40 -4.96 2.86 3.88
CA ARG A 40 -4.33 2.94 5.19
C ARG A 40 -4.24 1.57 5.84
N GLU A 41 -5.35 0.82 5.82
CA GLU A 41 -5.40 -0.54 6.36
C GLU A 41 -4.45 -1.47 5.60
N ALA A 42 -4.51 -1.45 4.26
CA ALA A 42 -3.67 -2.29 3.42
C ALA A 42 -2.17 -1.95 3.56
N ALA A 43 -1.83 -0.67 3.73
CA ALA A 43 -0.47 -0.21 3.98
C ALA A 43 0.06 -0.71 5.32
N HIS A 44 -0.72 -0.58 6.41
CA HIS A 44 -0.34 -1.13 7.71
C HIS A 44 -0.12 -2.64 7.64
N PHE A 45 -1.04 -3.37 7.00
CA PHE A 45 -0.92 -4.81 6.82
C PHE A 45 0.36 -5.20 6.05
N GLY A 46 0.70 -4.47 4.99
CA GLY A 46 1.92 -4.69 4.21
C GLY A 46 3.19 -4.47 5.05
N VAL A 47 3.22 -3.38 5.83
CA VAL A 47 4.34 -3.07 6.73
C VAL A 47 4.51 -4.15 7.81
N ASP A 48 3.43 -4.54 8.48
CA ASP A 48 3.45 -5.58 9.51
C ASP A 48 3.93 -6.92 8.94
N SER A 49 3.44 -7.30 7.76
CA SER A 49 3.86 -8.53 7.07
C SER A 49 5.37 -8.53 6.74
N LEU A 50 5.93 -7.40 6.32
CA LEU A 50 7.36 -7.27 6.04
C LEU A 50 8.21 -7.39 7.31
N ILE A 51 7.74 -6.81 8.42
CA ILE A 51 8.38 -6.93 9.73
C ILE A 51 8.38 -8.39 10.19
N ASP A 52 7.23 -9.06 10.11
CA ASP A 52 7.09 -10.46 10.51
C ASP A 52 8.00 -11.39 9.69
N LEU A 53 8.09 -11.17 8.37
CA LEU A 53 9.02 -11.91 7.50
C LEU A 53 10.48 -11.71 7.92
N LYS A 54 10.88 -10.47 8.26
CA LYS A 54 12.23 -10.18 8.74
C LYS A 54 12.50 -10.86 10.08
N LEU A 55 11.57 -10.81 11.03
CA LEU A 55 11.69 -11.47 12.33
C LEU A 55 11.78 -13.00 12.18
N ALA A 56 11.00 -13.59 11.29
CA ALA A 56 11.03 -15.03 11.02
C ALA A 56 12.36 -15.48 10.41
N ASN A 57 12.98 -14.66 9.55
CA ASN A 57 14.29 -14.95 8.99
C ASN A 57 15.39 -14.89 10.07
N ILE A 58 15.38 -13.87 10.93
CA ILE A 58 16.33 -13.77 12.05
C ILE A 58 16.27 -15.02 12.94
N LYS A 59 15.05 -15.46 13.31
CA LYS A 59 14.85 -16.66 14.16
C LYS A 59 15.30 -17.99 13.54
N LYS A 60 15.48 -18.06 12.22
CA LYS A 60 15.94 -19.26 11.52
C LYS A 60 17.46 -19.31 11.36
N GLU A 61 18.13 -18.19 11.56
CA GLU A 61 19.58 -18.06 11.48
C GLU A 61 20.26 -18.34 12.85
N ASP A 62 19.49 -18.37 13.93
CA ASP A 62 19.86 -18.84 15.28
C ASP A 62 19.61 -20.35 15.46
#